data_AF-A0A1V9FQQ7-F1
#
_entry.id   AF-A0A1V9FQQ7-F1
#
_cell.length_a   1.000
_cell.length_b   1.000
_cell.length_c   1.000
_cell.angle_alpha   90.00
_cell.angle_beta   90.00
_cell.angle_gamma   90.00
#
_symmetry.space_group_name_H-M   'P 1'
#
loop_
_entity.id
_entity.type
_entity.pdbx_description
1 polymer ?
#
loop_
_entity_poly.entity_id
_entity_poly.type
_entity_poly.pdbx_seq_one_letter_code
_entity_poly.pdbx_strand_id
1 'polypeptide(L)'
;MKTTIAILTTTLLISCSNSLEEKEQTLELSYIAWACDCANWATSEDIQKYNDTEEDALAEQSIFIEPADKSLILPDTLGYSMDIIKFTGHFYKKKGFPKEYSSQEKPDKARVFRYTKYQVIRSNYRESKIDTSAQP
;
A
#
# COMPACT_ATOMS: atom_id res chain seq x y z
N MET A 1 -41.84 34.58 -33.70
CA MET A 1 -40.69 33.70 -33.43
C MET A 1 -40.26 33.91 -31.99
N LYS A 2 -40.36 32.88 -31.13
CA LYS A 2 -39.88 32.93 -29.74
C LYS A 2 -38.60 32.11 -29.68
N THR A 3 -37.47 32.78 -29.49
CA THR A 3 -36.16 32.14 -29.39
C THR A 3 -35.92 31.79 -27.93
N THR A 4 -36.03 30.51 -27.59
CA THR A 4 -35.72 30.01 -26.25
C THR A 4 -34.22 29.78 -26.16
N ILE A 5 -33.53 30.53 -25.30
CA ILE A 5 -32.11 30.32 -25.00
C ILE A 5 -32.03 29.23 -23.91
N ALA A 6 -31.45 28.09 -24.26
CA ALA A 6 -31.14 27.04 -23.31
C ALA A 6 -29.80 27.37 -22.61
N ILE A 7 -29.87 27.62 -21.31
CA ILE A 7 -28.68 27.83 -20.47
C ILE A 7 -28.12 26.44 -20.12
N LEU A 8 -27.00 26.09 -20.75
CA LEU A 8 -26.27 24.85 -20.52
C LEU A 8 -25.43 25.01 -19.24
N THR A 9 -25.96 24.58 -18.10
CA THR A 9 -25.22 24.55 -16.83
C THR A 9 -24.20 23.41 -16.88
N THR A 10 -22.94 23.74 -17.18
CA THR A 10 -21.81 22.81 -17.12
C THR A 10 -21.46 22.54 -15.65
N THR A 11 -21.89 21.39 -15.13
CA THR A 11 -21.52 20.91 -13.78
C THR A 11 -20.03 20.57 -13.77
N LEU A 12 -19.24 21.40 -13.08
CA LEU A 12 -17.81 21.16 -12.86
C LEU A 12 -17.64 19.97 -11.90
N LEU A 13 -17.36 18.78 -12.44
CA LEU A 13 -16.97 17.61 -11.65
C LEU A 13 -15.56 17.84 -11.08
N ILE A 14 -15.48 18.45 -9.91
CA ILE A 14 -14.23 18.54 -9.15
C ILE A 14 -13.93 17.12 -8.66
N SER A 15 -13.10 16.40 -9.42
CA SER A 15 -12.59 15.09 -9.03
C SER A 15 -11.72 15.29 -7.79
N CYS A 16 -12.20 14.82 -6.63
CA CYS A 16 -11.46 14.76 -5.37
C CYS A 16 -10.32 13.72 -5.47
N SER A 17 -9.37 13.94 -6.37
CA SER A 17 -8.15 13.14 -6.43
C SER A 17 -7.22 13.52 -5.29
N ASN A 18 -6.75 12.53 -4.52
CA ASN A 18 -5.72 12.74 -3.51
C ASN A 18 -4.40 13.06 -4.21
N SER A 19 -3.78 14.20 -3.89
CA SER A 19 -2.50 14.60 -4.50
C SER A 19 -1.31 14.09 -3.69
N LEU A 20 -0.16 13.96 -4.34
CA LEU A 20 1.10 13.56 -3.70
C LEU A 20 1.70 14.74 -2.93
N GLU A 21 2.39 14.43 -1.83
CA GLU A 21 3.33 15.33 -1.18
C GLU A 21 4.50 15.64 -2.12
N GLU A 22 5.10 16.83 -2.01
CA GLU A 22 6.22 17.24 -2.89
C GLU A 22 7.55 16.54 -2.54
N LYS A 23 7.66 16.07 -1.29
CA LYS A 23 8.89 15.46 -0.78
C LYS A 23 8.99 14.00 -1.22
N GLU A 24 9.98 13.71 -2.08
CA GLU A 24 10.41 12.34 -2.32
C GLU A 24 11.11 11.79 -1.08
N GLN A 25 10.80 10.55 -0.74
CA GLN A 25 11.36 9.85 0.42
C GLN A 25 11.85 8.48 -0.01
N THR A 26 12.83 7.97 0.74
CA THR A 26 13.24 6.58 0.63
C THR A 26 13.03 5.91 1.98
N LEU A 27 12.24 4.85 2.00
CA LEU A 27 11.80 4.14 3.20
C LEU A 27 12.26 2.69 3.11
N GLU A 28 12.82 2.17 4.19
CA GLU A 28 13.00 0.73 4.36
C GLU A 28 11.83 0.22 5.19
N LEU A 29 11.00 -0.62 4.58
CA LEU A 29 9.76 -1.11 5.16
C LEU A 29 9.82 -2.63 5.28
N SER A 30 9.32 -3.13 6.41
CA SER A 30 9.09 -4.56 6.61
C SER A 30 7.63 -4.89 6.37
N TYR A 31 7.38 -6.01 5.69
CA TYR A 31 6.05 -6.54 5.51
C TYR A 31 5.56 -7.20 6.80
N ILE A 32 4.36 -6.83 7.24
CA ILE A 32 3.67 -7.43 8.38
C ILE A 32 2.50 -8.28 7.87
N ALA A 33 2.53 -9.57 8.20
CA ALA A 33 1.47 -10.49 7.83
C ALA A 33 0.32 -10.41 8.84
N TRP A 34 -0.65 -9.55 8.55
CA TRP A 34 -1.89 -9.44 9.33
C TRP A 34 -2.90 -10.54 8.97
N ALA A 35 -3.88 -10.74 9.87
CA ALA A 35 -5.07 -11.53 9.60
C ALA A 35 -6.24 -10.68 9.03
N CYS A 36 -6.00 -9.41 8.72
CA CYS A 36 -6.93 -8.45 8.11
C CYS A 36 -6.31 -7.80 6.87
N ASP A 37 -7.13 -7.14 6.06
CA ASP A 37 -6.68 -6.38 4.88
C ASP A 37 -6.10 -4.99 5.23
N CYS A 38 -5.64 -4.81 6.46
CA CYS A 38 -5.09 -3.56 6.97
C CYS A 38 -3.76 -3.18 6.27
N ALA A 39 -3.32 -1.93 6.46
CA ALA A 39 -2.00 -1.51 5.99
C ALA A 39 -0.91 -2.40 6.58
N ASN A 40 -0.01 -2.90 5.73
CA ASN A 40 0.84 -4.05 6.04
C ASN A 40 2.35 -3.78 5.90
N TRP A 41 2.76 -2.51 5.85
CA TRP A 41 4.16 -2.13 5.81
C TRP A 41 4.51 -1.19 6.95
N ALA A 42 5.55 -1.49 7.70
CA ALA A 42 5.99 -0.65 8.82
C ALA A 42 7.50 -0.44 8.79
N THR A 43 7.96 0.66 9.37
CA THR A 43 9.40 0.87 9.58
C THR A 43 9.90 -0.03 10.71
N SER A 44 11.20 -0.32 10.74
CA SER A 44 11.79 -1.07 11.85
C SER A 44 11.64 -0.35 13.20
N GLU A 45 11.55 0.98 13.19
CA GLU A 45 11.32 1.81 14.38
C GLU A 45 9.90 1.63 14.90
N ASP A 46 8.89 1.71 14.03
CA ASP A 46 7.49 1.52 14.41
C ASP A 46 7.25 0.10 14.94
N ILE A 47 7.84 -0.92 14.30
CA ILE A 47 7.73 -2.31 14.77
C ILE A 47 8.29 -2.45 16.19
N GLN A 48 9.50 -1.94 16.44
CA GLN A 48 10.11 -2.01 17.78
C GLN A 48 9.28 -1.28 18.85
N LYS A 49 8.58 -0.21 18.45
CA LYS A 49 7.83 0.63 19.37
C LYS A 49 6.43 0.10 19.66
N TYR A 50 5.77 -0.51 18.68
CA TYR A 50 4.33 -0.79 18.72
C TYR A 50 3.96 -2.27 18.60
N ASN A 51 4.90 -3.18 18.33
CA ASN A 51 4.57 -4.60 18.15
C ASN A 51 4.02 -5.27 19.42
N ASP A 52 4.51 -4.86 20.59
CA ASP A 52 4.17 -5.47 21.88
C ASP A 52 3.28 -4.54 22.73
N THR A 53 2.65 -3.54 22.12
CA THR A 53 1.72 -2.64 22.81
C THR A 53 0.31 -3.18 22.74
N GLU A 54 -0.44 -3.06 23.83
CA GLU A 54 -1.90 -3.27 23.83
C GLU A 54 -2.57 -2.33 22.81
N GLU A 55 -3.65 -2.79 22.18
CA GLU A 55 -4.47 -2.04 21.19
C GLU A 55 -3.83 -1.82 19.79
N ASP A 56 -3.69 -2.87 18.96
CA ASP A 56 -3.44 -2.86 17.49
C ASP A 56 -2.55 -1.71 16.91
N ALA A 57 -1.65 -1.12 17.73
CA ALA A 57 -1.09 0.19 17.45
C ALA A 57 -0.12 0.14 16.26
N LEU A 58 0.53 -1.00 16.07
CA LEU A 58 1.37 -1.23 14.89
C LEU A 58 0.55 -1.22 13.60
N ALA A 59 -0.69 -1.73 13.60
CA ALA A 59 -1.57 -1.66 12.44
C ALA A 59 -1.95 -0.20 12.13
N GLU A 60 -2.17 0.63 13.15
CA GLU A 60 -2.47 2.07 12.96
C GLU A 60 -1.30 2.88 12.40
N GLN A 61 -0.06 2.49 12.72
CA GLN A 61 1.15 3.10 12.19
C GLN A 61 1.59 2.51 10.84
N SER A 62 1.00 1.38 10.45
CA SER A 62 1.35 0.74 9.18
C SER A 62 0.89 1.55 7.97
N ILE A 63 1.57 1.30 6.87
CA ILE A 63 1.52 2.07 5.62
C ILE A 63 1.01 1.14 4.51
N PHE A 64 0.11 1.64 3.68
CA PHE A 64 -0.16 1.01 2.39
C PHE A 64 0.89 1.45 1.38
N ILE A 65 1.27 0.54 0.48
CA ILE A 65 2.11 0.89 -0.67
C ILE A 65 1.32 0.73 -1.97
N GLU A 66 1.66 1.51 -2.99
CA GLU A 66 1.21 1.25 -4.36
C GLU A 66 2.27 1.61 -5.40
N PRO A 67 2.37 0.86 -6.51
CA PRO A 67 3.31 1.18 -7.56
C PRO A 67 2.88 2.43 -8.32
N ALA A 68 3.85 3.22 -8.77
CA ALA A 68 3.60 4.34 -9.65
C ALA A 68 3.13 3.91 -11.05
N ASP A 69 3.55 2.72 -11.48
CA ASP A 69 3.26 2.12 -12.78
C ASP A 69 3.18 0.59 -12.68
N LYS A 70 2.44 -0.07 -13.57
CA LYS A 70 2.25 -1.53 -13.55
C LYS A 70 3.54 -2.33 -13.72
N SER A 71 4.58 -1.76 -14.33
CA SER A 71 5.91 -2.39 -14.42
C SER A 71 6.63 -2.52 -13.06
N LEU A 72 6.16 -1.82 -12.03
CA LEU A 72 6.75 -1.81 -10.69
C LEU A 72 6.04 -2.76 -9.71
N ILE A 73 5.10 -3.59 -10.17
CA ILE A 73 4.45 -4.59 -9.31
C ILE A 73 5.51 -5.46 -8.63
N LEU A 74 5.33 -5.72 -7.33
CA LEU A 74 6.20 -6.60 -6.57
C LEU A 74 6.02 -8.05 -7.06
N PRO A 75 7.10 -8.84 -7.18
CA PRO A 75 6.99 -10.26 -7.52
C PRO A 75 6.22 -11.04 -6.44
N ASP A 76 5.54 -12.11 -6.84
CA ASP A 76 4.75 -12.98 -5.95
C ASP A 76 5.58 -13.67 -4.85
N THR A 77 6.91 -13.65 -4.97
CA THR A 77 7.85 -14.12 -3.95
C THR A 77 8.06 -13.11 -2.82
N LEU A 78 7.29 -12.02 -2.77
CA LEU A 78 7.29 -11.02 -1.72
C LEU A 78 5.92 -10.92 -1.05
N GLY A 79 5.89 -10.37 0.17
CA GLY A 79 4.69 -10.36 1.01
C GLY A 79 4.70 -11.48 2.06
N TYR A 80 5.88 -12.02 2.37
CA TYR A 80 6.08 -12.89 3.51
C TYR A 80 6.45 -12.05 4.73
N SER A 81 6.01 -12.49 5.91
CA SER A 81 6.30 -11.79 7.16
C SER A 81 7.79 -11.48 7.27
N MET A 82 8.11 -10.22 7.57
CA MET A 82 9.46 -9.68 7.72
C MET A 82 10.33 -9.65 6.45
N ASP A 83 9.71 -9.74 5.26
CA ASP A 83 10.33 -9.25 4.03
C ASP A 83 10.69 -7.78 4.20
N ILE A 84 11.90 -7.37 3.79
CA ILE A 84 12.36 -5.99 3.88
C ILE A 84 12.59 -5.46 2.47
N ILE A 85 11.92 -4.36 2.15
CA ILE A 85 12.04 -3.69 0.87
C ILE A 85 12.32 -2.21 1.10
N LYS A 86 13.27 -1.68 0.34
CA LYS A 86 13.57 -0.26 0.27
C LYS A 86 12.79 0.37 -0.88
N PHE A 87 11.85 1.24 -0.58
CA PHE A 87 11.02 1.95 -1.55
C PHE A 87 11.47 3.41 -1.68
N THR A 88 11.45 3.95 -2.90
CA THR A 88 11.60 5.39 -3.16
C THR A 88 10.33 5.91 -3.82
N GLY A 89 9.82 7.06 -3.36
CA GLY A 89 8.57 7.62 -3.85
C GLY A 89 8.00 8.70 -2.96
N HIS A 90 6.68 8.91 -3.04
CA HIS A 90 5.98 10.00 -2.37
C HIS A 90 4.76 9.47 -1.61
N PHE A 91 4.46 10.07 -0.46
CA PHE A 91 3.17 9.86 0.18
C PHE A 91 2.06 10.66 -0.50
N TYR A 92 0.85 10.16 -0.37
CA TYR A 92 -0.35 10.98 -0.57
C TYR A 92 -0.57 11.94 0.60
N LYS A 93 -1.10 13.13 0.31
CA LYS A 93 -1.37 14.17 1.33
C LYS A 93 -2.39 13.75 2.38
N LYS A 94 -3.36 12.91 2.00
CA LYS A 94 -4.41 12.41 2.90
C LYS A 94 -4.29 10.90 3.10
N LYS A 95 -4.63 10.42 4.30
CA LYS A 95 -4.82 8.99 4.56
C LYS A 95 -5.93 8.43 3.67
N GLY A 96 -5.79 7.18 3.25
CA GLY A 96 -6.71 6.51 2.34
C GLY A 96 -6.29 5.07 2.05
N PHE A 97 -6.58 4.62 0.84
CA PHE A 97 -6.25 3.28 0.34
C PHE A 97 -5.53 3.41 -1.02
N PRO A 98 -4.76 2.40 -1.43
CA PRO A 98 -4.29 2.27 -2.81
C PRO A 98 -5.45 2.39 -3.81
N LYS A 99 -5.17 2.84 -5.05
CA LYS A 99 -6.21 3.11 -6.05
C LYS A 99 -7.02 1.89 -6.45
N GLU A 100 -6.38 0.74 -6.56
CA GLU A 100 -7.02 -0.54 -6.94
C GLU A 100 -7.33 -1.40 -5.69
N TYR A 101 -7.31 -0.80 -4.50
CA TYR A 101 -7.62 -1.49 -3.27
C TYR A 101 -9.09 -1.91 -3.21
N SER A 102 -9.32 -3.19 -2.94
CA SER A 102 -10.65 -3.77 -2.74
C SER A 102 -10.57 -4.78 -1.61
N SER A 103 -11.45 -4.64 -0.63
CA SER A 103 -11.55 -5.54 0.53
C SER A 103 -13.02 -5.75 0.87
N GLN A 104 -13.35 -6.94 1.39
CA GLN A 104 -14.65 -7.23 2.00
C GLN A 104 -14.70 -6.83 3.48
N GLU A 105 -13.54 -6.51 4.06
CA GLU A 105 -13.39 -6.01 5.41
C GLU A 105 -13.57 -4.48 5.44
N LYS A 106 -13.46 -3.90 6.63
CA LYS A 106 -13.54 -2.44 6.85
C LYS A 106 -12.28 -1.94 7.56
N PRO A 107 -11.09 -2.03 6.93
CA PRO A 107 -9.87 -1.56 7.56
C PRO A 107 -9.83 -0.04 7.62
N ASP A 108 -9.06 0.48 8.57
CA ASP A 108 -8.85 1.90 8.72
C ASP A 108 -8.01 2.49 7.58
N LYS A 109 -8.25 3.77 7.31
CA LYS A 109 -7.45 4.53 6.35
C LYS A 109 -6.05 4.75 6.91
N ALA A 110 -5.04 4.47 6.12
CA ALA A 110 -3.64 4.65 6.49
C ALA A 110 -2.92 5.64 5.56
N ARG A 111 -1.65 5.93 5.87
CA ARG A 111 -0.77 6.61 4.91
C ARG A 111 -0.58 5.70 3.70
N VAL A 112 -0.60 6.27 2.50
CA VAL A 112 -0.37 5.53 1.25
C VAL A 112 0.90 6.06 0.61
N PHE A 113 1.88 5.18 0.41
CA PHE A 113 3.16 5.49 -0.21
C PHE A 113 3.18 5.00 -1.66
N ARG A 114 3.18 5.93 -2.62
CA ARG A 114 3.28 5.61 -4.04
C ARG A 114 4.74 5.57 -4.45
N TYR A 115 5.26 4.37 -4.70
CA TYR A 115 6.67 4.16 -5.02
C TYR A 115 6.95 4.19 -6.52
N THR A 116 8.06 4.81 -6.90
CA THR A 116 8.59 4.87 -8.28
C THR A 116 9.77 3.93 -8.48
N LYS A 117 10.33 3.41 -7.39
CA LYS A 117 11.44 2.45 -7.38
C LYS A 117 11.38 1.61 -6.11
N TYR A 118 11.83 0.37 -6.20
CA TYR A 118 12.08 -0.46 -5.03
C TYR A 118 13.36 -1.28 -5.19
N GLN A 119 13.90 -1.73 -4.05
CA GLN A 119 15.00 -2.67 -3.96
C GLN A 119 14.66 -3.67 -2.86
N VAL A 120 14.63 -4.96 -3.19
CA VAL A 120 14.48 -6.03 -2.20
C VAL A 120 15.77 -6.10 -1.38
N ILE A 121 15.65 -5.88 -0.07
CA ILE A 121 16.77 -5.99 0.88
C ILE A 121 16.83 -7.40 1.45
N ARG A 122 15.67 -7.96 1.80
CA ARG A 122 15.52 -9.33 2.30
C ARG A 122 14.17 -9.91 1.88
N SER A 123 14.19 -11.15 1.40
CA SER A 123 12.98 -11.96 1.21
C SER A 123 13.07 -13.20 2.09
N ASN A 124 11.96 -13.53 2.75
CA ASN A 124 11.74 -14.72 3.56
C ASN A 124 10.98 -15.80 2.79
N TYR A 125 10.76 -15.63 1.48
CA TYR A 125 10.24 -16.68 0.62
C TYR A 125 11.13 -17.94 0.69
N ARG A 126 10.48 -19.10 0.80
CA ARG A 126 11.14 -20.40 0.75
C ARG A 126 10.42 -21.25 -0.28
N GLU A 127 11.14 -21.67 -1.31
CA GLU A 127 10.64 -22.70 -2.22
C GLU A 127 10.42 -23.99 -1.41
N SER A 128 9.18 -24.50 -1.42
CA SER A 128 8.93 -25.85 -0.94
C SER A 128 9.59 -26.82 -1.91
N LYS A 129 10.52 -27.65 -1.43
CA LYS A 129 10.95 -28.81 -2.19
C LYS A 129 9.73 -29.73 -2.30
N ILE A 130 9.17 -29.85 -3.49
CA ILE A 130 8.15 -30.86 -3.77
C ILE A 130 8.84 -32.22 -3.59
N ASP A 131 8.55 -32.90 -2.48
CA ASP A 131 9.00 -34.27 -2.28
C ASP A 131 8.23 -35.17 -3.26
N THR A 132 8.91 -35.54 -4.33
CA THR A 132 8.38 -36.39 -5.39
C THR A 132 8.35 -37.87 -4.99
N SER A 133 8.77 -38.23 -3.76
CA SER A 133 8.74 -39.60 -3.26
C SER A 133 7.36 -40.07 -2.76
N ALA A 134 6.36 -39.19 -2.78
CA ALA A 134 5.01 -39.48 -2.27
C ALA A 134 3.91 -39.57 -3.36
N GLN A 135 4.26 -39.92 -4.60
CA GLN A 135 3.25 -40.37 -5.57
C GLN A 135 3.14 -41.91 -5.54
N PRO A 136 1.97 -42.48 -5.18
CA PRO A 136 1.72 -43.92 -5.28
C PRO A 136 1.63 -44.40 -6.73
#